data_AF-A0A496U059-F1
#
_entry.id   AF-A0A496U059-F1
#
_cell.length_a   1.000
_cell.length_b   1.000
_cell.length_c   1.000
_cell.angle_alpha   90.00
_cell.angle_beta   90.00
_cell.angle_gamma   90.00
#
_symmetry.space_group_name_H-M   'P 1'
#
loop_
_entity.id
_entity.type
_entity.pdbx_description
1 polymer ?
#
loop_
_entity_poly.entity_id
_entity_poly.type
_entity_poly.pdbx_seq_one_letter_code
_entity_poly.pdbx_strand_id
1 'polypeptide(L)' 'MPTSKKLPRVFAVMIDQLAGHWVDGVKIKATGFPPPNVEAYHQVGLIPNISNCIRDGLWVRHPWNRGI' A
#
# COMPACT_ATOMS: atom_id res chain seq x y z
N MET A 1 -34.91 -24.36 8.80
CA MET A 1 -33.56 -24.37 9.42
C MET A 1 -32.90 -23.03 9.11
N PRO A 2 -32.38 -22.27 10.09
CA PRO A 2 -31.68 -21.04 9.77
C PRO A 2 -30.33 -21.42 9.13
N THR A 3 -30.13 -21.03 7.88
CA THR A 3 -28.83 -21.14 7.23
C THR A 3 -27.87 -20.19 7.95
N SER A 4 -26.97 -20.76 8.76
CA SER A 4 -25.84 -20.03 9.33
C SER A 4 -25.05 -19.40 8.19
N LYS A 5 -25.16 -18.08 8.03
CA LYS A 5 -24.38 -17.33 7.04
C LYS A 5 -22.93 -17.43 7.48
N LYS A 6 -22.10 -18.19 6.74
CA LYS A 6 -20.66 -18.25 7.00
C LYS A 6 -20.08 -16.84 6.90
N LEU A 7 -19.38 -16.40 7.93
CA LEU A 7 -18.66 -15.14 7.91
C LEU A 7 -17.44 -15.24 6.97
N PRO A 8 -17.03 -14.14 6.33
CA PRO A 8 -15.79 -14.11 5.56
C PRO A 8 -14.59 -14.47 6.42
N ARG A 9 -13.63 -15.21 5.85
CA ARG A 9 -12.32 -15.41 6.47
C ARG A 9 -11.49 -14.16 6.24
N VAL A 10 -10.83 -13.67 7.30
CA VAL A 10 -9.96 -12.49 7.23
C VAL A 10 -8.50 -12.93 7.32
N PHE A 11 -7.68 -12.41 6.42
CA PHE A 11 -6.22 -12.51 6.48
C PHE A 11 -5.66 -11.09 6.56
N ALA A 12 -5.00 -10.75 7.67
CA ALA A 12 -4.44 -9.43 7.91
C ALA A 12 -2.92 -9.51 7.87
N VAL A 13 -2.30 -8.67 7.04
CA VAL A 13 -0.84 -8.53 6.93
C VAL A 13 -0.47 -7.12 7.36
N MET A 14 0.44 -7.01 8.33
CA MET A 14 0.97 -5.74 8.81
C MET A 14 2.46 -5.69 8.51
N ILE A 15 2.89 -4.63 7.84
CA ILE A 15 4.29 -4.39 7.49
C ILE A 15 4.71 -3.12 8.24
N ASP A 16 5.62 -3.29 9.20
CA ASP A 16 6.13 -2.15 9.96
C ASP A 16 7.02 -1.26 9.08
N GLN A 17 6.97 0.05 9.35
CA GLN A 17 7.69 1.10 8.64
C GLN A 17 7.51 1.11 7.11
N LEU A 18 6.39 0.58 6.60
CA LEU A 18 6.06 0.67 5.18
C LEU A 18 5.57 2.09 4.84
N ALA A 19 6.45 2.89 4.23
CA ALA A 19 6.10 4.23 3.76
C ALA A 19 5.01 4.17 2.67
N GLY A 20 3.87 4.83 2.91
CA GLY A 20 2.75 4.85 1.96
C GLY A 20 2.94 5.82 0.79
N HIS A 21 3.45 7.02 1.09
CA HIS A 21 3.79 8.06 0.12
C HIS A 21 5.00 8.85 0.64
N TRP A 22 5.54 9.74 -0.19
CA TRP A 22 6.58 10.68 0.19
C TRP A 22 6.24 12.08 -0.31
N VAL A 23 7.02 13.08 0.10
CA VAL A 23 6.91 14.42 -0.48
C VAL A 23 7.34 14.40 -1.95
N ASP A 24 6.59 15.11 -2.78
CA ASP A 24 6.81 15.17 -4.22
C ASP A 24 8.20 15.72 -4.58
N GLY A 25 8.73 15.28 -5.73
CA GLY A 25 9.99 15.78 -6.29
C GLY A 25 11.27 15.20 -5.66
N VAL A 26 11.18 14.37 -4.62
CA VAL A 26 12.36 13.72 -4.02
C VAL A 26 12.84 12.56 -4.89
N LYS A 27 14.16 12.51 -5.11
CA LYS A 27 14.84 11.42 -5.83
C LYS A 27 16.09 10.98 -5.08
N ILE A 28 16.38 9.68 -5.16
CA ILE A 28 17.63 9.10 -4.67
C ILE A 28 18.75 9.48 -5.64
N LYS A 29 19.72 10.29 -5.18
CA LYS A 29 20.79 10.83 -6.04
C LYS A 29 21.55 9.76 -6.82
N ALA A 30 21.78 8.59 -6.21
CA ALA A 30 22.56 7.51 -6.81
C ALA A 30 21.83 6.80 -7.97
N THR A 31 20.50 6.79 -7.99
CA THR A 31 19.72 5.98 -8.93
C THR A 31 18.73 6.78 -9.77
N GLY A 32 18.43 8.02 -9.39
CA GLY A 32 17.38 8.84 -9.99
C GLY A 32 15.96 8.35 -9.70
N PHE A 33 15.79 7.23 -9.00
CA PHE A 33 14.49 6.70 -8.60
C PHE A 33 13.87 7.52 -7.47
N PRO A 34 12.54 7.47 -7.33
CA PRO A 34 11.89 7.97 -6.12
C PRO A 34 12.36 7.20 -4.88
N PRO A 35 12.19 7.79 -3.68
CA PRO A 35 12.43 7.06 -2.43
C PRO A 35 11.51 5.83 -2.31
N PRO A 36 11.92 4.79 -1.57
CA PRO A 36 11.11 3.60 -1.37
C PRO A 36 9.82 3.94 -0.62
N ASN A 37 8.70 3.94 -1.34
CA ASN A 37 7.35 4.06 -0.81
C ASN A 37 6.36 3.38 -1.76
N VAL A 38 5.21 2.96 -1.21
CA VAL A 38 4.20 2.20 -1.93
C VAL A 38 3.74 2.92 -3.20
N GLU A 39 3.40 4.20 -3.10
CA GLU A 39 2.94 4.96 -4.26
C GLU A 39 3.99 5.04 -5.38
N ALA A 40 5.19 5.51 -5.07
CA ALA A 40 6.17 5.79 -6.11
C ALA A 40 6.68 4.50 -6.75
N TYR A 41 6.84 3.43 -5.98
CA TYR A 41 7.28 2.14 -6.52
C TYR A 41 6.18 1.44 -7.30
N HIS A 42 4.92 1.70 -6.99
CA HIS A 42 3.81 1.31 -7.85
C HIS A 42 3.91 2.01 -9.22
N GLN A 43 4.15 3.33 -9.24
CA GLN A 43 4.27 4.11 -10.48
C GLN A 43 5.43 3.65 -11.38
N VAL A 44 6.54 3.20 -10.80
CA VAL A 44 7.70 2.69 -11.56
C VAL A 44 7.74 1.16 -11.72
N GLY A 45 6.69 0.44 -11.30
CA GLY A 45 6.54 -1.00 -11.54
C GLY A 45 7.45 -1.92 -10.70
N LEU A 46 7.96 -1.46 -9.56
CA LEU A 46 8.92 -2.21 -8.73
C LEU A 46 8.29 -3.12 -7.68
N ILE A 47 6.97 -3.00 -7.42
CA ILE A 47 6.25 -3.76 -6.38
C ILE A 47 5.03 -4.51 -6.96
N PRO A 48 5.22 -5.57 -7.77
CA PRO A 48 4.12 -6.20 -8.54
C PRO A 48 2.98 -6.72 -7.66
N ASN A 49 3.29 -7.33 -6.50
CA ASN A 49 2.26 -7.87 -5.59
C ASN A 49 1.41 -6.78 -4.95
N ILE A 50 2.05 -5.73 -4.40
CA ILE A 50 1.34 -4.58 -3.82
C ILE A 50 0.58 -3.82 -4.92
N SER A 51 1.16 -3.73 -6.12
CA SER A 51 0.50 -3.09 -7.27
C SER A 51 -0.77 -3.82 -7.70
N ASN A 52 -0.81 -5.15 -7.61
CA ASN A 52 -2.06 -5.90 -7.81
C ASN A 52 -3.10 -5.50 -6.77
N CYS A 53 -2.72 -5.47 -5.48
CA CYS A 53 -3.61 -5.02 -4.41
C CYS A 53 -4.16 -3.59 -4.65
N ILE A 54 -3.31 -2.66 -5.09
CA ILE A 54 -3.73 -1.29 -5.45
C ILE A 54 -4.76 -1.31 -6.58
N ARG A 55 -4.47 -2.04 -7.67
CA ARG A 55 -5.38 -2.14 -8.83
C ARG A 55 -6.71 -2.80 -8.48
N ASP A 56 -6.70 -3.74 -7.55
CA ASP A 56 -7.90 -4.43 -7.06
C ASP A 56 -8.69 -3.60 -6.03
N GLY A 57 -8.27 -2.35 -5.74
CA GLY A 57 -8.95 -1.43 -4.83
C GLY A 57 -8.56 -1.56 -3.36
N LEU A 58 -7.52 -2.34 -3.04
CA LEU A 58 -7.00 -2.55 -1.69
C LEU A 58 -5.88 -1.55 -1.36
N TRP A 59 -6.13 -0.26 -1.58
CA TRP A 59 -5.19 0.81 -1.17
C TRP A 59 -5.88 2.15 -0.96
N VAL A 60 -5.39 2.88 0.05
CA VAL A 60 -5.76 4.26 0.34
C VAL A 60 -4.45 5.05 0.36
N ARG A 61 -4.35 6.08 -0.48
CA ARG A 61 -3.11 6.87 -0.67
C ARG A 61 -2.69 7.64 0.59
N HIS A 62 -3.67 8.22 1.29
CA HIS A 62 -3.48 8.94 2.54
C HIS A 62 -4.41 8.35 3.61
N PRO A 63 -4.08 7.17 4.17
CA PRO A 63 -4.84 6.58 5.26
C PRO A 63 -4.51 7.40 6.51
N TRP A 64 -5.21 8.52 6.68
CA TRP A 64 -4.97 9.45 7.78
C TRP A 64 -5.37 8.79 9.10
N ASN A 65 -4.37 8.36 9.88
CA ASN A 65 -4.52 8.20 11.32
C ASN A 65 -4.37 9.61 11.92
N ARG A 66 -5.41 10.12 12.56
CA ARG A 66 -5.39 11.47 13.18
C ARG A 66 -4.35 11.63 14.28
N GLY A 67 -3.67 10.56 14.70
CA GLY A 67 -2.64 10.60 15.74
C GLY A 67 -3.16 11.12 17.07
N ILE A 68 -4.49 11.14 17.26
CA ILE A 68 -5.17 11.44 18.53
C ILE A 68 -5.49 10.12 19.18
#